data_AF-A0A2D9DQ03-F1
#
_entry.id   AF-A0A2D9DQ03-F1
#
_cell.length_a   1.000
_cell.length_b   1.000
_cell.length_c   1.000
_cell.angle_alpha   90.00
_cell.angle_beta   90.00
_cell.angle_gamma   90.00
#
_symmetry.space_group_name_H-M   'P 1'
#
loop_
_entity.id
_entity.type
_entity.pdbx_description
1 polymer ?
#
loop_
_entity_poly.entity_id
_entity_poly.type
_entity_poly.pdbx_seq_one_letter_code
_entity_poly.pdbx_strand_id
1 'polypeptide(L)'
;MAPEQKSIPRQRIKIEIANIEAYTSETMALQANYEFLPDGYADTLLRVETLDEIMADKLISLANTEKDIRHRDIWDLRWLKQKGAAVNGRLVTLKISDYKIDDYAGKVARMQALLPEIIQGDAFRNEMKRFIPVTVQESTLAKAEFYPFLTREVTRLYDQVLRHLSAPGAGESPAFVMDDGS
;
A
#
# COMPACT_ATOMS: atom_id res chain seq x y z
N MET A 1 -11.77 31.19 -38.05
CA MET A 1 -11.39 31.23 -36.62
C MET A 1 -12.50 30.55 -35.84
N ALA A 2 -12.24 29.35 -35.31
CA ALA A 2 -13.22 28.58 -34.53
C ALA A 2 -13.01 28.84 -33.04
N PRO A 3 -14.09 28.99 -32.24
CA PRO A 3 -13.99 29.28 -30.81
C PRO A 3 -13.65 28.02 -30.00
N GLU A 4 -12.81 28.21 -28.98
CA GLU A 4 -12.40 27.22 -28.00
C GLU A 4 -13.61 26.57 -27.27
N GLN A 5 -13.88 25.29 -27.54
CA GLN A 5 -14.91 24.54 -26.81
C GLN A 5 -14.40 24.14 -25.41
N LYS A 6 -14.84 24.89 -24.40
CA LYS A 6 -14.64 24.65 -22.95
C LYS A 6 -15.34 23.39 -22.38
N SER A 7 -15.95 22.54 -23.21
CA SER A 7 -16.85 21.46 -22.76
C SER A 7 -16.24 20.06 -22.74
N ILE A 8 -14.95 19.89 -23.09
CA ILE A 8 -14.30 18.58 -23.02
C ILE A 8 -13.77 18.37 -21.58
N PRO A 9 -14.17 17.30 -20.86
CA PRO A 9 -13.59 16.99 -19.56
C PRO A 9 -12.08 16.78 -19.72
N ARG A 10 -11.29 17.68 -19.14
CA ARG A 10 -9.82 17.60 -19.19
C ARG A 10 -9.36 16.51 -18.23
N GLN A 11 -9.04 15.33 -18.75
CA GLN A 11 -8.34 14.30 -17.97
C GLN A 11 -6.96 14.85 -17.57
N ARG A 12 -6.68 14.89 -16.26
CA ARG A 12 -5.38 15.28 -15.72
C ARG A 12 -4.74 14.06 -15.09
N ILE A 13 -3.50 13.76 -15.46
CA ILE A 13 -2.70 12.69 -14.86
C ILE A 13 -1.70 13.36 -13.91
N LYS A 14 -1.70 12.95 -12.64
CA LYS A 14 -0.67 13.35 -11.67
C LYS A 14 0.42 12.28 -11.69
N ILE A 15 1.64 12.67 -12.06
CA ILE A 15 2.82 11.79 -12.01
C ILE A 15 3.69 12.28 -10.86
N GLU A 16 4.08 11.36 -9.98
CA GLU A 16 4.99 11.62 -8.87
C GLU A 16 6.28 10.82 -9.11
N ILE A 17 7.43 11.47 -8.92
CA ILE A 17 8.74 10.85 -9.04
C ILE A 17 9.43 11.03 -7.69
N ALA A 18 9.69 9.92 -7.00
CA ALA A 18 10.44 9.90 -5.76
C ALA A 18 11.88 9.51 -6.02
N ASN A 19 12.83 10.17 -5.36
CA ASN A 19 14.24 9.80 -5.39
C ASN A 19 14.57 8.84 -4.25
N ILE A 20 13.90 7.69 -4.24
CA ILE A 20 14.04 6.62 -3.24
C ILE A 20 14.13 5.31 -4.02
N GLU A 21 15.03 4.42 -3.61
CA GLU A 21 15.23 3.15 -4.30
C GLU A 21 14.05 2.19 -4.06
N ALA A 22 13.74 1.43 -5.10
CA ALA A 22 12.94 0.21 -4.99
C ALA A 22 13.89 -0.96 -4.72
N TYR A 23 13.68 -1.67 -3.62
CA TYR A 23 14.51 -2.80 -3.19
C TYR A 23 14.15 -4.11 -3.88
N THR A 24 12.98 -4.16 -4.50
CA THR A 24 12.48 -5.27 -5.28
C THR A 24 12.04 -4.78 -6.66
N SER A 25 12.21 -5.64 -7.66
CA SER A 25 11.80 -5.32 -9.02
C SER A 25 11.44 -6.59 -9.77
N GLU A 26 10.18 -6.72 -10.13
CA GLU A 26 9.67 -7.80 -10.96
C GLU A 26 9.11 -7.26 -12.28
N THR A 27 9.15 -8.07 -13.33
CA THR A 27 8.59 -7.72 -14.63
C THR A 27 7.18 -8.24 -14.72
N MET A 28 6.21 -7.35 -14.92
CA MET A 28 4.79 -7.70 -15.06
C MET A 28 4.22 -7.16 -16.37
N ALA A 29 3.34 -7.94 -16.98
CA ALA A 29 2.53 -7.49 -18.11
C ALA A 29 1.45 -6.52 -17.64
N LEU A 30 1.21 -5.45 -18.40
CA LEU A 30 0.15 -4.50 -18.12
C LEU A 30 -1.22 -5.18 -18.26
N GLN A 31 -2.08 -5.03 -17.24
CA GLN A 31 -3.43 -5.58 -17.29
C GLN A 31 -4.39 -4.59 -17.94
N ALA A 32 -4.92 -4.93 -19.12
CA ALA A 32 -5.96 -4.17 -19.80
C ALA A 32 -7.32 -4.42 -19.14
N ASN A 33 -7.70 -3.56 -18.20
CA ASN A 33 -8.97 -3.67 -17.46
C ASN A 33 -10.13 -2.90 -18.10
N TYR A 34 -9.92 -2.32 -19.29
CA TYR A 34 -10.91 -1.54 -20.02
C TYR A 34 -11.00 -2.01 -21.46
N GLU A 35 -12.21 -2.36 -21.90
CA GLU A 35 -12.49 -2.92 -23.23
C GLU A 35 -12.14 -1.98 -24.39
N PHE A 36 -12.04 -0.66 -24.14
CA PHE A 36 -11.70 0.32 -25.18
C PHE A 36 -10.19 0.45 -25.46
N LEU A 37 -9.34 -0.18 -24.65
CA LEU A 37 -7.89 -0.13 -24.84
C LEU A 37 -7.47 -1.09 -25.97
N PRO A 38 -6.46 -0.73 -26.80
CA PRO A 38 -5.98 -1.63 -27.84
C PRO A 38 -5.43 -2.94 -27.26
N ASP A 39 -5.75 -4.06 -27.90
CA ASP A 39 -5.39 -5.41 -27.43
C ASP A 39 -3.87 -5.59 -27.16
N GLY A 40 -3.02 -4.92 -27.92
CA GLY A 40 -1.55 -4.97 -27.77
C GLY A 40 -0.99 -4.31 -26.50
N TYR A 41 -1.83 -3.64 -25.68
CA TYR A 41 -1.37 -3.08 -24.41
C TYR A 41 -0.98 -4.16 -23.41
N ALA A 42 -1.61 -5.34 -23.49
CA ALA A 42 -1.26 -6.48 -22.64
C ALA A 42 0.18 -6.99 -22.88
N ASP A 43 0.77 -6.68 -24.03
CA ASP A 43 2.17 -7.03 -24.36
C ASP A 43 3.19 -6.06 -23.76
N THR A 44 2.72 -4.97 -23.13
CA THR A 44 3.61 -4.00 -22.47
C THR A 44 4.12 -4.58 -21.15
N LEU A 45 5.43 -4.79 -21.09
CA LEU A 45 6.12 -5.23 -19.88
C LEU A 45 6.61 -4.02 -19.08
N LEU A 46 6.27 -3.99 -17.79
CA LEU A 46 6.69 -2.96 -16.84
C LEU A 46 7.49 -3.60 -15.71
N ARG A 47 8.51 -2.88 -15.23
CA ARG A 47 9.18 -3.21 -13.97
C ARG A 47 8.41 -2.58 -12.83
N VAL A 48 8.01 -3.38 -11.85
CA VAL A 48 7.22 -2.96 -10.69
C VAL A 48 7.83 -3.53 -9.41
N GLU A 49 7.50 -2.91 -8.29
CA GLU A 49 7.79 -3.43 -6.96
C GLU A 49 6.96 -4.68 -6.68
N THR A 50 7.51 -5.58 -5.85
CA THR A 50 6.76 -6.73 -5.34
C THR A 50 5.63 -6.26 -4.42
N LEU A 51 4.58 -7.09 -4.28
CA LEU A 51 3.47 -6.79 -3.37
C LEU A 51 3.90 -6.61 -1.91
N ASP A 52 4.98 -7.29 -1.49
CA ASP A 52 5.56 -7.16 -0.15
C ASP A 52 6.19 -5.77 0.08
N GLU A 53 6.87 -5.23 -0.93
CA GLU A 53 7.43 -3.88 -0.87
C GLU A 53 6.34 -2.81 -0.90
N ILE A 54 5.35 -2.96 -1.78
CA ILE A 54 4.18 -2.08 -1.81
C ILE A 54 3.46 -2.10 -0.44
N MET A 55 3.34 -3.27 0.20
CA MET A 55 2.78 -3.38 1.56
C MET A 55 3.64 -2.61 2.57
N ALA A 56 4.96 -2.73 2.52
CA ALA A 56 5.88 -2.01 3.40
C ALA A 56 5.69 -0.49 3.26
N ASP A 57 5.63 0.02 2.02
CA ASP A 57 5.42 1.46 1.77
C ASP A 57 4.05 1.95 2.28
N LYS A 58 3.00 1.14 2.14
CA LYS A 58 1.67 1.46 2.69
C LYS A 58 1.66 1.51 4.22
N LEU A 59 2.34 0.56 4.88
CA LEU A 59 2.46 0.54 6.35
C LEU A 59 3.22 1.79 6.85
N ILE A 60 4.32 2.13 6.17
CA ILE A 60 5.13 3.32 6.47
C ILE A 60 4.30 4.60 6.29
N SER A 61 3.70 4.75 5.12
CA SER A 61 2.93 5.92 4.73
C SER A 61 1.75 6.17 5.66
N LEU A 62 0.98 5.12 5.98
CA LEU A 62 -0.19 5.23 6.83
C LEU A 62 0.19 5.68 8.25
N ALA A 63 1.20 5.06 8.88
CA ALA A 63 1.64 5.44 10.22
C ALA A 63 2.26 6.85 10.30
N ASN A 64 2.77 7.39 9.19
CA ASN A 64 3.36 8.73 9.11
C ASN A 64 2.40 9.83 8.65
N THR A 65 1.11 9.54 8.61
CA THR A 65 0.11 10.52 8.20
C THR A 65 -0.19 11.52 9.33
N GLU A 66 0.01 12.81 9.08
CA GLU A 66 -0.18 13.88 10.08
C GLU A 66 -1.48 14.69 9.93
N LYS A 67 -1.99 14.86 8.70
CA LYS A 67 -3.13 15.74 8.41
C LYS A 67 -4.29 15.01 7.73
N ASP A 68 -4.02 14.46 6.54
CA ASP A 68 -5.05 13.85 5.70
C ASP A 68 -4.95 12.33 5.77
N ILE A 69 -5.86 11.71 6.52
CA ILE A 69 -5.87 10.25 6.74
C ILE A 69 -5.92 9.52 5.40
N ARG A 70 -4.95 8.62 5.20
CA ARG A 70 -4.82 7.82 3.99
C ARG A 70 -5.76 6.60 4.03
N HIS A 71 -7.07 6.85 3.98
CA HIS A 71 -8.11 5.82 4.03
C HIS A 71 -7.93 4.70 2.99
N ARG A 72 -7.43 5.04 1.80
CA ARG A 72 -7.14 4.07 0.74
C ARG A 72 -6.05 3.07 1.16
N ASP A 73 -5.02 3.51 1.87
CA ASP A 73 -3.94 2.62 2.30
C ASP A 73 -4.47 1.55 3.26
N ILE A 74 -5.46 1.87 4.12
CA ILE A 74 -6.11 0.89 5.01
C ILE A 74 -6.77 -0.24 4.20
N TRP A 75 -7.49 0.11 3.14
CA TRP A 75 -8.12 -0.87 2.26
C TRP A 75 -7.10 -1.66 1.44
N ASP A 76 -6.10 -0.96 0.88
CA ASP A 76 -5.03 -1.56 0.09
C ASP A 76 -4.27 -2.60 0.92
N LEU A 77 -3.97 -2.34 2.20
CA LEU A 77 -3.30 -3.30 3.09
C LEU A 77 -4.08 -4.61 3.23
N ARG A 78 -5.42 -4.52 3.37
CA ARG A 78 -6.28 -5.71 3.39
C ARG A 78 -6.29 -6.41 2.03
N TRP A 79 -6.32 -5.67 0.93
CA TRP A 79 -6.29 -6.24 -0.42
C TRP A 79 -4.94 -6.92 -0.73
N LEU A 80 -3.82 -6.30 -0.39
CA LEU A 80 -2.46 -6.85 -0.54
C LEU A 80 -2.32 -8.16 0.23
N LYS A 81 -2.79 -8.19 1.49
CA LYS A 81 -2.82 -9.43 2.28
C LYS A 81 -3.63 -10.53 1.60
N GLN A 82 -4.78 -10.22 1.00
CA GLN A 82 -5.58 -11.20 0.24
C GLN A 82 -4.87 -11.70 -1.02
N LYS A 83 -3.97 -10.91 -1.59
CA LYS A 83 -3.12 -11.30 -2.72
C LYS A 83 -1.88 -12.10 -2.31
N GLY A 84 -1.72 -12.37 -1.02
CA GLY A 84 -0.63 -13.18 -0.49
C GLY A 84 0.62 -12.39 -0.09
N ALA A 85 0.55 -11.05 -0.12
CA ALA A 85 1.66 -10.21 0.37
C ALA A 85 1.89 -10.44 1.86
N ALA A 86 3.16 -10.47 2.25
CA ALA A 86 3.62 -10.68 3.62
C ALA A 86 4.32 -9.43 4.16
N VAL A 87 4.25 -9.24 5.48
CA VAL A 87 5.02 -8.19 6.15
C VAL A 87 6.50 -8.57 6.10
N ASN A 88 7.28 -7.79 5.35
CA ASN A 88 8.72 -7.95 5.28
C ASN A 88 9.42 -6.92 6.18
N GLY A 89 9.85 -7.36 7.37
CA GLY A 89 10.50 -6.49 8.35
C GLY A 89 11.75 -5.79 7.81
N ARG A 90 12.53 -6.44 6.94
CA ARG A 90 13.74 -5.84 6.34
C ARG A 90 13.39 -4.66 5.44
N LEU A 91 12.39 -4.82 4.57
CA LEU A 91 11.93 -3.74 3.69
C LEU A 91 11.42 -2.56 4.52
N VAL A 92 10.65 -2.82 5.58
CA VAL A 92 10.18 -1.78 6.48
C VAL A 92 11.35 -1.03 7.13
N THR A 93 12.37 -1.73 7.64
CA THR A 93 13.57 -1.09 8.21
C THR A 93 14.31 -0.22 7.19
N LEU A 94 14.50 -0.71 5.98
CA LEU A 94 15.15 0.05 4.91
C LEU A 94 14.36 1.32 4.56
N LYS A 95 13.04 1.21 4.37
CA LYS A 95 12.19 2.36 4.07
C LYS A 95 12.15 3.37 5.22
N ILE A 96 12.13 2.94 6.49
CA ILE A 96 12.27 3.86 7.65
C ILE A 96 13.54 4.71 7.53
N SER A 97 14.65 4.08 7.14
CA SER A 97 15.93 4.77 6.94
C SER A 97 15.87 5.74 5.75
N ASP A 98 15.33 5.31 4.60
CA ASP A 98 15.26 6.13 3.39
C ASP A 98 14.41 7.39 3.58
N TYR A 99 13.26 7.22 4.22
CA TYR A 99 12.36 8.32 4.54
C TYR A 99 12.77 9.11 5.79
N LYS A 100 13.88 8.71 6.46
CA LYS A 100 14.41 9.33 7.69
C LYS A 100 13.36 9.51 8.77
N ILE A 101 12.66 8.41 9.07
CA ILE A 101 11.51 8.42 9.96
C ILE A 101 11.94 8.22 11.41
N ASP A 102 11.73 9.25 12.22
CA ASP A 102 11.94 9.18 13.66
C ASP A 102 10.72 8.58 14.38
N ASP A 103 10.97 7.90 15.51
CA ASP A 103 9.93 7.32 16.39
C ASP A 103 8.85 6.52 15.64
N TYR A 104 9.25 5.70 14.66
CA TYR A 104 8.28 4.95 13.87
C TYR A 104 7.41 4.03 14.75
N ALA A 105 7.98 3.40 15.77
CA ALA A 105 7.21 2.58 16.71
C ALA A 105 6.13 3.37 17.46
N GLY A 106 6.46 4.58 17.96
CA GLY A 106 5.48 5.44 18.61
C GLY A 106 4.42 5.95 17.62
N LYS A 107 4.78 6.24 16.37
CA LYS A 107 3.84 6.58 15.30
C LYS A 107 2.85 5.44 15.02
N VAL A 108 3.33 4.21 14.93
CA VAL A 108 2.50 3.02 14.78
C VAL A 108 1.53 2.86 15.95
N ALA A 109 2.01 3.00 17.19
CA ALA A 109 1.16 2.90 18.38
C ALA A 109 0.02 3.94 18.38
N ARG A 110 0.33 5.19 18.01
CA ARG A 110 -0.67 6.26 17.84
C ARG A 110 -1.68 5.92 16.75
N MET A 111 -1.22 5.46 15.59
CA MET A 111 -2.10 5.05 14.49
C MET A 111 -3.00 3.87 14.90
N GLN A 112 -2.46 2.84 15.56
CA GLN A 112 -3.24 1.70 16.04
C GLN A 112 -4.35 2.11 17.02
N ALA A 113 -4.11 3.11 17.88
CA ALA A 113 -5.13 3.65 18.77
C ALA A 113 -6.25 4.40 18.02
N LEU A 114 -5.93 5.04 16.89
CA LEU A 114 -6.89 5.79 16.07
C LEU A 114 -7.65 4.92 15.06
N LEU A 115 -7.09 3.77 14.64
CA LEU A 115 -7.69 2.90 13.61
C LEU A 115 -9.18 2.57 13.83
N PRO A 116 -9.66 2.24 15.06
CA PRO A 116 -11.07 1.94 15.28
C PRO A 116 -11.98 3.11 14.90
N GLU A 117 -11.63 4.33 15.34
CA GLU A 117 -12.41 5.54 15.05
C GLU A 117 -12.34 5.89 13.57
N ILE A 118 -11.14 5.83 12.97
CA ILE A 118 -10.91 6.11 11.55
C ILE A 118 -11.75 5.20 10.66
N ILE A 119 -11.73 3.90 10.92
CA ILE A 119 -12.39 2.89 10.09
C ILE A 119 -13.91 2.94 10.27
N GLN A 120 -14.38 3.17 11.50
CA GLN A 120 -15.81 3.28 11.79
C GLN A 120 -16.43 4.58 11.27
N GLY A 121 -15.61 5.62 11.07
CA GLY A 121 -16.06 6.94 10.63
C GLY A 121 -16.61 6.98 9.19
N ASP A 122 -17.58 7.87 8.97
CA ASP A 122 -18.20 8.06 7.65
C ASP A 122 -17.20 8.51 6.57
N ALA A 123 -16.12 9.20 6.97
CA ALA A 123 -15.07 9.64 6.04
C ALA A 123 -14.43 8.45 5.31
N PHE A 124 -14.08 7.38 6.04
CA PHE A 124 -13.53 6.16 5.45
C PHE A 124 -14.53 5.55 4.47
N ARG A 125 -15.78 5.35 4.90
CA ARG A 125 -16.83 4.74 4.07
C ARG A 125 -17.08 5.55 2.80
N ASN A 126 -17.21 6.87 2.92
CA ASN A 126 -17.49 7.76 1.79
C ASN A 126 -16.33 7.81 0.80
N GLU A 127 -15.08 7.82 1.27
CA GLU A 127 -13.92 7.73 0.41
C GLU A 127 -13.92 6.38 -0.35
N MET A 128 -14.18 5.29 0.36
CA MET A 128 -14.11 3.94 -0.21
C MET A 128 -15.20 3.64 -1.24
N LYS A 129 -16.40 4.18 -1.05
CA LYS A 129 -17.50 4.10 -2.04
C LYS A 129 -17.13 4.66 -3.41
N ARG A 130 -16.17 5.59 -3.50
CA ARG A 130 -15.75 6.23 -4.76
C ARG A 130 -14.85 5.34 -5.61
N PHE A 131 -14.18 4.36 -5.00
CA PHE A 131 -13.15 3.55 -5.65
C PHE A 131 -13.51 2.07 -5.79
N ILE A 132 -14.44 1.58 -4.98
CA ILE A 132 -14.73 0.14 -4.88
C ILE A 132 -16.02 -0.19 -5.65
N PRO A 133 -16.06 -1.28 -6.45
CA PRO A 133 -17.28 -1.74 -7.11
C PRO A 133 -18.42 -2.03 -6.13
N VAL A 134 -19.67 -1.75 -6.53
CA VAL A 134 -20.86 -1.90 -5.68
C VAL A 134 -20.97 -3.30 -5.06
N THR A 135 -20.72 -4.35 -5.84
CA THR A 135 -20.74 -5.75 -5.36
C THR A 135 -19.74 -6.00 -4.22
N VAL A 136 -18.55 -5.39 -4.31
CA VAL A 136 -17.55 -5.48 -3.25
C VAL A 136 -18.01 -4.66 -2.03
N GLN A 137 -18.63 -3.49 -2.22
CA GLN A 137 -19.21 -2.71 -1.11
C GLN A 137 -20.28 -3.49 -0.35
N GLU A 138 -21.18 -4.18 -1.04
CA GLU A 138 -22.23 -5.01 -0.42
C GLU A 138 -21.66 -6.16 0.42
N SER A 139 -20.58 -6.78 -0.07
CA SER A 139 -19.90 -7.85 0.66
C SER A 139 -19.00 -7.35 1.81
N THR A 140 -18.74 -6.04 1.90
CA THR A 140 -17.80 -5.42 2.86
C THR A 140 -18.40 -4.20 3.58
N LEU A 141 -18.33 -3.00 3.01
CA LEU A 141 -18.74 -1.72 3.62
C LEU A 141 -20.21 -1.68 4.08
N ALA A 142 -21.08 -2.53 3.51
CA ALA A 142 -22.48 -2.65 3.93
C ALA A 142 -22.66 -3.51 5.19
N LYS A 143 -21.62 -4.21 5.64
CA LYS A 143 -21.64 -5.14 6.78
C LYS A 143 -21.00 -4.50 8.01
N ALA A 144 -21.76 -4.40 9.10
CA ALA A 144 -21.28 -3.78 10.34
C ALA A 144 -20.08 -4.55 10.93
N GLU A 145 -20.03 -5.87 10.78
CA GLU A 145 -18.95 -6.73 11.24
C GLU A 145 -17.64 -6.55 10.45
N PHE A 146 -17.70 -5.95 9.25
CA PHE A 146 -16.52 -5.73 8.42
C PHE A 146 -15.54 -4.72 9.05
N TYR A 147 -16.05 -3.66 9.67
CA TYR A 147 -15.26 -2.60 10.27
C TYR A 147 -14.35 -3.10 11.41
N PRO A 148 -14.86 -3.78 12.47
CA PRO A 148 -13.99 -4.32 13.51
C PRO A 148 -13.08 -5.44 12.99
N PHE A 149 -13.48 -6.17 11.96
CA PHE A 149 -12.60 -7.13 11.28
C PHE A 149 -11.42 -6.42 10.60
N LEU A 150 -11.68 -5.37 9.81
CA LEU A 150 -10.65 -4.60 9.11
C LEU A 150 -9.67 -3.95 10.09
N THR A 151 -10.18 -3.36 11.18
CA THR A 151 -9.36 -2.82 12.26
C THR A 151 -8.39 -3.87 12.80
N ARG A 152 -8.89 -5.06 13.18
CA ARG A 152 -8.03 -6.16 13.67
C ARG A 152 -7.00 -6.59 12.64
N GLU A 153 -7.35 -6.65 11.36
CA GLU A 153 -6.44 -7.05 10.30
C GLU A 153 -5.28 -6.07 10.14
N VAL A 154 -5.56 -4.78 10.10
CA VAL A 154 -4.52 -3.74 9.99
C VAL A 154 -3.68 -3.65 11.26
N THR A 155 -4.30 -3.74 12.45
CA THR A 155 -3.58 -3.81 13.72
C THR A 155 -2.59 -4.97 13.73
N ARG A 156 -2.98 -6.18 13.27
CA ARG A 156 -2.09 -7.35 13.20
C ARG A 156 -0.91 -7.18 12.26
N LEU A 157 -1.08 -6.44 11.15
CA LEU A 157 0.04 -6.12 10.25
C LEU A 157 1.05 -5.23 10.97
N TYR A 158 0.59 -4.22 11.69
CA TYR A 158 1.46 -3.40 12.53
C TYR A 158 2.12 -4.18 13.68
N ASP A 159 1.41 -5.12 14.31
CA ASP A 159 1.99 -5.98 15.36
C ASP A 159 3.10 -6.89 14.79
N GLN A 160 3.01 -7.31 13.52
CA GLN A 160 4.09 -8.02 12.85
C GLN A 160 5.30 -7.09 12.66
N VAL A 161 5.07 -5.87 12.16
CA VAL A 161 6.12 -4.87 12.00
C VAL A 161 6.85 -4.58 13.32
N LEU A 162 6.11 -4.28 14.39
CA LEU A 162 6.70 -3.95 15.69
C LEU A 162 7.50 -5.12 16.26
N ARG A 163 7.04 -6.36 16.07
CA ARG A 163 7.79 -7.56 16.47
C ARG A 163 9.10 -7.71 15.71
N HIS A 164 9.11 -7.43 14.40
CA HIS A 164 10.34 -7.45 13.61
C HIS A 164 11.33 -6.34 14.05
N LEU A 165 10.83 -5.13 14.32
CA LEU A 165 11.68 -4.01 14.75
C LEU A 165 12.24 -4.20 16.17
N SER A 166 11.54 -4.96 17.01
CA SER A 166 11.98 -5.25 18.40
C SER A 166 12.88 -6.49 18.50
N ALA A 167 12.98 -7.31 17.45
CA ALA A 167 13.78 -8.52 17.47
C ALA A 167 15.29 -8.19 17.42
N PRO A 168 16.11 -8.69 18.37
CA PRO A 168 17.55 -8.50 18.32
C PRO A 168 18.12 -9.25 17.11
N GLY A 169 18.79 -8.54 16.19
CA GLY A 169 19.51 -9.13 15.06
C GLY A 169 18.99 -8.82 13.65
N ALA A 170 17.97 -7.97 13.48
CA ALA A 170 17.41 -7.62 12.16
C ALA A 170 18.36 -6.83 11.20
N GLY A 171 19.63 -6.68 11.57
CA GLY A 171 20.66 -5.97 10.79
C GLY A 171 21.76 -6.85 10.18
N GLU A 172 21.78 -8.17 10.45
CA GLU A 172 22.82 -9.04 9.88
C GLU A 172 22.31 -9.77 8.63
N SER A 173 22.92 -9.43 7.49
CA SER A 173 22.74 -10.15 6.23
C SER A 173 23.34 -11.55 6.34
N PRO A 174 22.69 -12.62 5.80
CA PRO A 174 23.40 -13.87 5.59
C PRO A 174 24.51 -13.62 4.57
N ALA A 175 25.74 -13.98 4.93
CA ALA A 175 26.87 -13.94 4.03
C ALA A 175 26.53 -14.74 2.76
N PHE A 176 26.67 -14.09 1.61
CA PHE A 176 26.61 -14.75 0.31
C PHE A 176 27.78 -15.73 0.25
N VAL A 177 27.51 -17.01 0.49
CA VAL A 177 28.48 -18.08 0.26
C VAL A 177 28.58 -18.24 -1.26
N MET A 178 29.65 -17.71 -1.84
CA MET A 178 30.09 -18.14 -3.16
C MET A 178 30.56 -19.58 -3.01
N ASP A 179 29.83 -20.49 -3.63
CA ASP A 179 30.25 -21.88 -3.84
C ASP A 179 31.29 -21.87 -4.97
N ASP A 180 32.56 -21.79 -4.60
CA ASP A 180 33.70 -22.00 -5.48
C ASP A 180 33.89 -23.50 -5.71
N GLY A 181 33.09 -24.02 -6.65
CA GLY A 181 33.20 -25.37 -7.16
C GLY A 181 34.63 -25.69 -7.61
N SER A 182 35.22 -26.70 -6.97
CA SER A 182 36.40 -27.44 -7.43
C SER A 182 36.01 -28.85 -7.83
#